data_AF-A0A1B7NJL9-F1
#
_entry.id   AF-A0A1B7NJL9-F1
#
_cell.length_a   1.000
_cell.length_b   1.000
_cell.length_c   1.000
_cell.angle_alpha   90.00
_cell.angle_beta   90.00
_cell.angle_gamma   90.00
#
_symmetry.space_group_name_H-M   'P 1'
#
loop_
_entity.id
_entity.type
_entity.pdbx_description
1 polymer ?
#
loop_
_entity_poly.entity_id
_entity_poly.type
_entity_poly.pdbx_seq_one_letter_code
_entity_poly.pdbx_strand_id
1 'polypeptide(L)'
;MISAFTPPESPTSTEPSGFINIQLPIHFSALPSSISLPKGAIQARYASVEQVRILPDAGDGAGPGPGPGQIEWIMATSASAGGWIPEFLQHSGIPTAIVQDVGNFLQWVDERRAQKVAK
;
A
#
# COMPACT_ATOMS: atom_id res chain seq x y z
N MET A 1 -2.85 -2.65 11.51
CA MET A 1 -1.99 -2.92 10.34
C MET A 1 -0.94 -3.92 10.77
N ILE A 2 -0.79 -5.01 10.02
CA ILE A 2 0.23 -6.04 10.25
C ILE A 2 1.18 -5.98 9.06
N SER A 3 2.49 -5.95 9.30
CA SER A 3 3.48 -5.89 8.23
C SER A 3 4.59 -6.89 8.51
N ALA A 4 5.07 -7.55 7.46
CA ALA A 4 6.14 -8.53 7.55
C ALA A 4 7.03 -8.47 6.30
N PHE A 5 8.33 -8.69 6.48
CA PHE A 5 9.25 -8.83 5.36
C PHE A 5 9.10 -10.21 4.72
N THR A 6 9.20 -10.28 3.40
CA THR A 6 9.25 -11.55 2.68
C THR A 6 10.67 -12.12 2.74
N PRO A 7 10.82 -13.46 2.84
CA PRO A 7 12.13 -14.08 2.81
C PRO A 7 12.91 -13.74 1.54
N PRO A 8 14.26 -13.81 1.57
CA PRO A 8 15.07 -13.69 0.36
C PRO A 8 14.62 -14.70 -0.70
N GLU A 9 14.56 -14.28 -1.96
CA GLU A 9 14.17 -15.14 -3.08
C GLU A 9 15.31 -16.07 -3.53
N SER A 10 16.56 -15.65 -3.25
CA SER A 10 17.77 -16.42 -3.55
C SER A 10 18.41 -16.97 -2.27
N PRO A 11 18.89 -18.24 -2.27
CA PRO A 11 19.50 -18.88 -1.10
C PRO A 11 20.84 -18.27 -0.67
N THR A 12 21.42 -17.40 -1.50
CA THR A 12 22.69 -16.70 -1.27
C THR A 12 22.49 -15.28 -0.73
N SER A 13 21.27 -14.76 -0.70
CA SER A 13 20.96 -13.42 -0.21
C SER A 13 20.41 -13.47 1.22
N THR A 14 20.84 -12.55 2.07
CA THR A 14 20.26 -12.33 3.40
C THR A 14 19.24 -11.20 3.43
N GLU A 15 19.14 -10.43 2.33
CA GLU A 15 18.25 -9.28 2.23
C GLU A 15 16.81 -9.72 1.90
N PRO A 16 15.81 -9.15 2.57
CA PRO A 16 14.40 -9.38 2.23
C PRO A 16 14.12 -9.08 0.75
N SER A 17 13.33 -9.93 0.10
CA SER A 17 12.90 -9.71 -1.29
C SER A 17 11.81 -8.63 -1.43
N GLY A 18 11.24 -8.20 -0.29
CA GLY A 18 10.06 -7.36 -0.26
C GLY A 18 9.37 -7.35 1.11
N PHE A 19 8.13 -6.91 1.12
CA PHE A 19 7.28 -6.91 2.30
C PHE A 19 5.81 -7.11 1.94
N ILE A 20 5.03 -7.55 2.93
CA ILE A 20 3.59 -7.67 2.87
C ILE A 20 2.98 -6.75 3.93
N ASN A 21 1.93 -6.02 3.54
CA ASN A 21 1.10 -5.23 4.42
C ASN A 21 -0.33 -5.78 4.43
N ILE A 22 -0.89 -6.01 5.62
CA ILE A 22 -2.25 -6.49 5.81
C ILE A 22 -3.03 -5.50 6.67
N GLN A 23 -4.15 -5.05 6.12
CA GLN A 23 -5.10 -4.16 6.77
C GLN A 23 -6.42 -4.92 6.93
N LEU A 24 -6.90 -5.03 8.17
CA LEU A 24 -8.15 -5.70 8.49
C LEU A 24 -9.06 -4.73 9.25
N PRO A 25 -10.39 -4.84 9.05
CA PRO A 25 -11.33 -4.04 9.79
C PRO A 25 -11.32 -4.46 11.26
N ILE A 26 -11.26 -3.47 12.15
CA ILE A 26 -11.51 -3.67 13.58
C ILE A 26 -12.96 -3.31 13.89
N HIS A 27 -13.57 -4.08 14.78
CA HIS A 27 -14.92 -3.76 15.24
C HIS A 27 -14.92 -2.50 16.10
N PHE A 28 -15.95 -1.65 15.98
CA PHE A 28 -15.98 -0.36 16.69
C PHE A 28 -16.01 -0.52 18.21
N SER A 29 -16.56 -1.63 18.71
CA SER A 29 -16.55 -1.94 20.14
C SER A 29 -15.15 -2.20 20.71
N ALA A 30 -14.14 -2.43 19.85
CA ALA A 30 -12.75 -2.58 20.26
C ALA A 30 -12.03 -1.22 20.38
N LEU A 31 -12.67 -0.12 20.00
CA LEU A 31 -12.11 1.22 20.13
C LEU A 31 -12.34 1.80 21.53
N PRO A 32 -11.41 2.62 22.04
CA PRO A 32 -11.66 3.42 23.23
C PRO A 32 -12.92 4.27 23.10
N SER A 33 -13.68 4.42 24.17
CA SER A 33 -14.93 5.23 24.21
C SER A 33 -14.70 6.73 23.93
N SER A 34 -13.46 7.20 24.01
CA SER A 34 -13.06 8.55 23.59
C SER A 34 -13.10 8.76 22.08
N ILE A 35 -13.09 7.68 21.29
CA ILE A 35 -13.17 7.71 19.83
C ILE A 35 -14.63 7.46 19.45
N SER A 36 -15.34 8.54 19.12
CA SER A 36 -16.71 8.48 18.61
C SER A 36 -16.74 8.86 17.13
N LEU A 37 -17.70 8.28 16.41
CA LEU A 37 -17.92 8.67 15.02
C LEU A 37 -18.45 10.12 14.96
N PRO A 38 -17.90 10.98 14.08
CA PRO A 38 -18.46 12.30 13.85
C PRO A 38 -19.94 12.23 13.48
N LYS A 39 -20.70 13.27 13.83
CA LYS A 39 -22.14 13.34 13.51
C LYS A 39 -22.33 13.24 11.98
N GLY A 40 -23.13 12.26 11.55
CA GLY A 40 -23.43 12.03 10.14
C GLY A 40 -22.39 11.17 9.40
N ALA A 41 -21.31 10.72 10.06
CA ALA A 41 -20.40 9.74 9.49
C ALA A 41 -21.02 8.34 9.50
N ILE A 42 -20.71 7.56 8.47
CA ILE A 42 -21.04 6.14 8.38
C ILE A 42 -19.73 5.36 8.55
N GLN A 43 -19.75 4.31 9.36
CA GLN A 43 -18.59 3.47 9.54
C GLN A 43 -18.38 2.59 8.30
N ALA A 44 -17.37 2.91 7.52
CA ALA A 44 -16.90 2.05 6.44
C ALA A 44 -16.03 0.90 6.98
N ARG A 45 -15.92 -0.16 6.20
CA ARG A 45 -15.01 -1.29 6.44
C ARG A 45 -14.05 -1.40 5.26
N TYR A 46 -12.78 -1.56 5.57
CA TYR A 46 -11.71 -1.70 4.58
C TYR A 46 -10.84 -2.89 4.95
N ALA A 47 -10.52 -3.70 3.96
CA ALA A 47 -9.55 -4.79 4.06
C ALA A 47 -8.60 -4.73 2.86
N SER A 48 -7.32 -4.95 3.11
CA SER A 48 -6.29 -4.93 2.07
C SER A 48 -5.18 -5.93 2.39
N VAL A 49 -4.69 -6.60 1.35
CA VAL A 49 -3.44 -7.33 1.36
C VAL A 49 -2.58 -6.76 0.24
N GLU A 50 -1.39 -6.31 0.58
CA GLU A 50 -0.49 -5.60 -0.31
C GLU A 50 0.86 -6.29 -0.25
N GLN A 51 1.39 -6.70 -1.40
CA GLN A 51 2.71 -7.26 -1.53
C GLN A 51 3.56 -6.35 -2.40
N VAL A 52 4.72 -5.97 -1.89
CA VAL A 52 5.70 -5.18 -2.62
C VAL A 52 6.98 -5.99 -2.71
N ARG A 53 7.48 -6.23 -3.92
CA ARG A 53 8.75 -6.95 -4.14
C ARG A 53 9.66 -6.22 -5.11
N ILE A 54 10.96 -6.41 -4.93
CA ILE A 54 11.99 -5.92 -5.84
C ILE A 54 12.13 -6.96 -6.97
N LEU A 55 12.06 -6.52 -8.22
CA LEU A 55 12.25 -7.40 -9.36
C LEU A 55 13.76 -7.52 -9.69
N PRO A 56 14.28 -8.74 -9.85
CA PRO A 56 15.71 -8.98 -10.07
C PRO A 56 16.24 -8.50 -11.43
N ASP A 57 15.39 -8.36 -12.46
CA ASP A 57 15.80 -8.11 -13.86
C ASP A 57 15.08 -6.92 -14.52
N ALA A 58 15.04 -5.81 -13.82
CA ALA A 58 14.74 -4.52 -14.41
C ALA A 58 15.92 -4.00 -15.23
N GLY A 59 16.08 -4.50 -16.45
CA GLY A 59 17.24 -4.24 -17.32
C GLY A 59 17.72 -2.79 -17.36
N ASP A 60 19.03 -2.66 -17.57
CA ASP A 60 19.87 -1.45 -17.68
C ASP A 60 19.32 -0.35 -18.62
N GLY A 61 18.22 0.27 -18.24
CA GLY A 61 17.58 1.37 -18.97
C GLY A 61 18.30 2.70 -18.76
N ALA A 62 19.35 2.92 -19.54
CA ALA A 62 19.97 4.19 -19.92
C ALA A 62 20.78 4.97 -18.86
N GLY A 63 21.99 4.48 -18.55
CA GLY A 63 23.07 5.29 -17.97
C GLY A 63 24.19 4.43 -17.37
N PRO A 64 25.45 4.93 -17.27
CA PRO A 64 26.51 4.23 -16.55
C PRO A 64 26.28 4.40 -15.04
N GLY A 65 25.46 3.53 -14.46
CA GLY A 65 25.17 3.45 -13.04
C GLY A 65 24.13 2.36 -12.76
N PRO A 66 24.05 1.79 -11.55
CA PRO A 66 22.97 0.85 -11.21
C PRO A 66 21.64 1.60 -11.35
N GLY A 67 20.85 1.22 -12.35
CA GLY A 67 19.52 1.78 -12.57
C GLY A 67 18.63 1.57 -11.33
N PRO A 68 17.58 2.40 -11.14
CA PRO A 68 16.63 2.16 -10.06
C PRO A 68 15.97 0.80 -10.28
N GLY A 69 16.12 -0.13 -9.32
CA GLY A 69 15.47 -1.43 -9.38
C GLY A 69 13.96 -1.27 -9.54
N GLN A 70 13.34 -2.09 -10.40
CA GLN A 70 11.88 -2.06 -10.53
C GLN A 70 11.23 -2.73 -9.32
N ILE A 71 10.07 -2.20 -8.95
CA ILE A 71 9.24 -2.71 -7.88
C ILE A 71 7.94 -3.21 -8.50
N GLU A 72 7.51 -4.39 -8.09
CA GLU A 72 6.15 -4.85 -8.32
C GLU A 72 5.34 -4.61 -7.05
N TRP A 73 4.16 -4.01 -7.20
CA TRP A 73 3.20 -3.81 -6.12
C TRP A 73 1.88 -4.45 -6.51
N ILE A 74 1.56 -5.57 -5.87
CA ILE A 74 0.28 -6.28 -6.02
C ILE A 74 -0.61 -5.93 -4.83
N MET A 75 -1.87 -5.59 -5.11
CA MET A 75 -2.87 -5.25 -4.11
C MET A 75 -4.16 -6.03 -4.34
N ALA A 76 -4.66 -6.62 -3.26
CA ALA A 76 -6.02 -7.14 -3.17
C ALA A 76 -6.76 -6.33 -2.10
N THR A 77 -7.68 -5.48 -2.54
CA THR A 77 -8.44 -4.58 -1.65
C THR A 77 -9.93 -4.87 -1.75
N SER A 78 -10.62 -4.71 -0.62
CA SER A 78 -12.07 -4.75 -0.54
C SER A 78 -12.54 -3.68 0.43
N ALA A 79 -13.54 -2.91 0.00
CA ALA A 79 -14.09 -1.81 0.77
C ALA A 79 -15.62 -1.89 0.75
N SER A 80 -16.23 -1.62 1.89
CA SER A 80 -17.66 -1.38 2.01
C SER A 80 -17.86 -0.04 2.70
N ALA A 81 -18.40 0.95 1.97
CA ALA A 81 -18.72 2.27 2.49
C ALA A 81 -19.85 2.22 3.54
N GLY A 82 -20.65 1.16 3.53
CA GLY A 82 -21.88 1.04 4.31
C GLY A 82 -22.97 2.00 3.81
N GLY A 83 -24.02 2.16 4.61
CA GLY A 83 -25.11 3.08 4.30
C GLY A 83 -25.90 2.68 3.05
N TRP A 84 -26.16 3.66 2.19
CA TRP A 84 -27.12 3.55 1.08
C TRP A 84 -26.47 3.61 -0.31
N ILE A 85 -25.13 3.67 -0.37
CA ILE A 85 -24.42 3.75 -1.66
C ILE A 85 -24.48 2.39 -2.34
N PRO A 86 -24.97 2.28 -3.60
CA PRO A 86 -24.96 1.02 -4.33
C PRO A 86 -23.56 0.43 -4.48
N GLU A 87 -23.43 -0.87 -4.25
CA GLU A 87 -22.13 -1.59 -4.26
C GLU A 87 -21.40 -1.48 -5.60
N PHE A 88 -22.12 -1.49 -6.72
CA PHE A 88 -21.51 -1.34 -8.06
C PHE A 88 -20.79 0.01 -8.23
N LEU A 89 -21.34 1.09 -7.66
CA LEU A 89 -20.69 2.41 -7.70
C LEU A 89 -19.43 2.40 -6.83
N GLN A 90 -19.49 1.77 -5.65
CA GLN A 90 -18.33 1.64 -4.77
C GLN A 90 -17.18 0.90 -5.48
N HIS A 91 -17.48 -0.26 -6.09
CA HIS A 91 -16.47 -1.08 -6.75
C HIS A 91 -15.88 -0.41 -8.00
N SER A 92 -16.69 0.36 -8.74
CA SER A 92 -16.22 1.06 -9.94
C SER A 92 -15.13 2.10 -9.69
N GLY A 93 -15.09 2.69 -8.48
CA GLY A 93 -14.11 3.74 -8.14
C GLY A 93 -12.78 3.22 -7.58
N ILE A 94 -12.72 1.96 -7.15
CA ILE A 94 -11.56 1.38 -6.47
C ILE A 94 -10.30 1.40 -7.36
N PRO A 95 -10.33 0.97 -8.65
CA PRO A 95 -9.12 0.95 -9.47
C PRO A 95 -8.50 2.35 -9.65
N THR A 96 -9.34 3.36 -9.89
CA THR A 96 -8.87 4.75 -10.07
C THR A 96 -8.24 5.30 -8.80
N ALA A 97 -8.86 5.03 -7.64
CA ALA A 97 -8.32 5.45 -6.34
C ALA A 97 -6.95 4.81 -6.07
N ILE A 98 -6.78 3.51 -6.35
CA ILE A 98 -5.51 2.81 -6.19
C ILE A 98 -4.40 3.47 -7.04
N VAL A 99 -4.66 3.75 -8.31
CA VAL A 99 -3.66 4.36 -9.20
C VAL A 99 -3.22 5.73 -8.70
N GLN A 100 -4.17 6.54 -8.23
CA GLN A 100 -3.88 7.87 -7.68
C GLN A 100 -3.06 7.78 -6.39
N ASP A 101 -3.46 6.91 -5.48
CA ASP A 101 -2.80 6.77 -4.17
C ASP A 101 -1.37 6.24 -4.30
N VAL A 102 -1.15 5.24 -5.17
CA VAL A 102 0.20 4.71 -5.45
C VAL A 102 1.09 5.78 -6.06
N GLY A 103 0.58 6.53 -7.05
CA GLY A 103 1.34 7.62 -7.68
C GLY A 103 1.75 8.70 -6.69
N ASN A 104 0.80 9.15 -5.86
CA ASN A 104 1.04 10.15 -4.82
C ASN A 104 2.05 9.65 -3.78
N PHE A 105 1.97 8.38 -3.38
CA PHE A 105 2.90 7.79 -2.42
C PHE A 105 4.32 7.73 -2.98
N LEU A 106 4.51 7.26 -4.21
CA LEU A 106 5.83 7.17 -4.84
C LEU A 106 6.47 8.55 -5.00
N GLN A 107 5.70 9.54 -5.44
CA GLN A 107 6.17 10.93 -5.51
C GLN A 107 6.65 11.42 -4.14
N TRP A 108 5.86 11.19 -3.10
CA TRP A 108 6.23 11.56 -1.73
C TRP A 108 7.51 10.83 -1.26
N VAL A 109 7.68 9.55 -1.60
CA VAL A 109 8.90 8.79 -1.27
C VAL A 109 10.12 9.42 -1.92
N ASP A 110 10.03 9.81 -3.19
CA ASP A 110 11.14 10.45 -3.93
C ASP A 110 11.54 11.79 -3.29
N GLU A 111 10.55 12.62 -2.94
CA GLU A 111 10.77 13.88 -2.22
C GLU A 111 11.48 13.65 -0.87
N ARG A 112 11.06 12.62 -0.11
CA ARG A 112 11.68 12.27 1.18
C ARG A 112 13.10 11.73 1.04
N ARG A 113 13.40 10.98 -0.03
CA ARG A 113 14.75 10.49 -0.31
C ARG A 113 15.67 11.63 -0.69
N ALA A 114 15.22 12.55 -1.55
CA ALA A 114 15.99 13.73 -1.94
C ALA A 114 16.36 14.61 -0.72
N GLN A 115 15.42 14.83 0.20
CA GLN A 115 15.67 15.58 1.43
C GLN A 115 16.71 14.94 2.35
N LYS A 116 16.78 13.61 2.40
CA LYS A 116 17.79 12.89 3.19
C LYS A 116 19.19 12.95 2.59
N VAL A 117 19.31 13.04 1.26
CA VAL A 117 20.61 13.17 0.58
C VAL A 117 21.16 14.59 0.68
N ALA A 118 20.28 15.60 0.79
CA ALA A 118 20.64 16.99 0.94
C ALA A 118 21.12 17.40 2.35
N LYS A 119 21.13 16.46 3.31
CA LYS A 119 21.53 16.69 4.70
C LYS A 119 22.71 15.80 5.08
#